data_AF-A0A973AVP8-F1
#
_entry.id   AF-A0A973AVP8-F1
#
_cell.length_a   1.000
_cell.length_b   1.000
_cell.length_c   1.000
_cell.angle_alpha   90.00
_cell.angle_beta   90.00
_cell.angle_gamma   90.00
#
_symmetry.space_group_name_H-M   'P 1'
#
loop_
_entity.id
_entity.type
_entity.pdbx_description
1 polymer ?
#
loop_
_entity_poly.entity_id
_entity_poly.type
_entity_poly.pdbx_seq_one_letter_code
_entity_poly.pdbx_strand_id
1 'polypeptide(L)'
;MIGRASREKGKRGEREAAAELGAILGVDARRGVQYQGGPDSPDVVLPGVPIHVEAKRTERLSLWAAIEQAKADAPAGHVPCVWHKANRKGSVVIVETDNLWAFAYAVVMSRKWFDATENVALDARRSRVTADEAESVQGGVTGLEGQKTRPQ
;
A
#
# COMPACT_ATOMS: atom_id res chain seq x y z
N MET A 1 26.60 10.47 7.89
CA MET A 1 26.21 10.89 6.53
C MET A 1 25.51 9.74 5.82
N ILE A 2 24.24 9.89 5.40
CA ILE A 2 23.54 8.90 4.58
C ILE A 2 24.13 8.94 3.17
N GLY A 3 24.66 7.82 2.68
CA GLY A 3 25.31 7.73 1.37
C GLY A 3 24.35 7.95 0.18
N ARG A 4 24.87 8.42 -0.96
CA ARG A 4 24.12 8.66 -2.21
C ARG A 4 23.26 7.46 -2.63
N ALA A 5 23.80 6.25 -2.52
CA ALA A 5 23.11 5.02 -2.86
C ALA A 5 21.87 4.75 -1.98
N SER A 6 21.93 5.11 -0.69
CA SER A 6 20.81 4.97 0.23
C SER A 6 19.68 5.96 -0.13
N ARG A 7 20.03 7.20 -0.50
CA ARG A 7 19.06 8.21 -0.96
C ARG A 7 18.34 7.80 -2.24
N GLU A 8 19.06 7.29 -3.23
CA GLU A 8 18.45 6.83 -4.49
C GLU A 8 17.57 5.59 -4.29
N LYS A 9 17.96 4.70 -3.37
CA LYS A 9 17.12 3.56 -2.97
C LYS A 9 15.81 4.02 -2.31
N GLY A 10 15.87 5.02 -1.43
CA GLY A 10 14.68 5.65 -0.82
C GLY A 10 13.73 6.20 -1.88
N LYS A 11 14.23 7.08 -2.75
CA LYS A 11 13.43 7.66 -3.86
C LYS A 11 12.80 6.61 -4.78
N ARG A 12 13.45 5.46 -4.99
CA ARG A 12 12.87 4.36 -5.78
C ARG A 12 11.73 3.69 -5.04
N GLY A 13 11.89 3.44 -3.74
CA GLY A 13 10.83 2.90 -2.88
C GLY A 13 9.61 3.82 -2.84
N GLU A 14 9.82 5.12 -2.65
CA GLU A 14 8.73 6.10 -2.62
C GLU A 14 7.99 6.19 -3.96
N ARG A 15 8.70 6.11 -5.11
CA ARG A 15 8.04 6.06 -6.44
C ARG A 15 7.22 4.80 -6.64
N GLU A 16 7.72 3.67 -6.18
CA GLU A 16 7.02 2.38 -6.27
C GLU A 16 5.75 2.41 -5.41
N ALA A 17 5.85 2.91 -4.17
CA ALA A 17 4.71 3.11 -3.28
C ALA A 17 3.65 4.02 -3.92
N ALA A 18 4.06 5.16 -4.51
CA ALA A 18 3.14 6.06 -5.20
C ALA A 18 2.43 5.37 -6.37
N ALA A 19 3.17 4.65 -7.21
CA ALA A 19 2.59 3.95 -8.36
C ALA A 19 1.60 2.85 -7.93
N GLU A 20 1.96 2.04 -6.93
CA GLU A 20 1.13 0.94 -6.44
C GLU A 20 -0.14 1.45 -5.74
N LEU A 21 0.00 2.44 -4.84
CA LEU A 21 -1.15 3.04 -4.15
C LEU A 21 -2.09 3.77 -5.12
N GLY A 22 -1.55 4.56 -6.05
CA GLY A 22 -2.38 5.25 -7.05
C GLY A 22 -3.18 4.27 -7.91
N ALA A 23 -2.55 3.20 -8.37
CA ALA A 23 -3.21 2.17 -9.18
C ALA A 23 -4.28 1.38 -8.40
N ILE A 24 -4.02 1.02 -7.13
CA ILE A 24 -4.95 0.22 -6.32
C ILE A 24 -6.14 1.06 -5.83
N LEU A 25 -5.87 2.30 -5.41
CA LEU A 25 -6.90 3.20 -4.86
C LEU A 25 -7.69 3.92 -5.97
N GLY A 26 -7.15 3.97 -7.20
CA GLY A 26 -7.77 4.68 -8.31
C GLY A 26 -7.72 6.20 -8.13
N VAL A 27 -6.61 6.70 -7.59
CA VAL A 27 -6.37 8.12 -7.28
C VAL A 27 -5.05 8.57 -7.89
N ASP A 28 -4.90 9.88 -8.08
CA ASP A 28 -3.60 10.44 -8.42
C ASP A 28 -2.61 10.21 -7.27
N ALA A 29 -1.38 9.85 -7.61
CA ALA A 29 -0.34 9.59 -6.63
C ALA A 29 1.03 9.99 -7.18
N ARG A 30 1.86 10.61 -6.34
CA ARG A 30 3.24 10.97 -6.72
C ARG A 30 4.16 10.93 -5.52
N ARG A 31 5.46 10.81 -5.80
CA ARG A 31 6.51 10.95 -4.78
C ARG A 31 6.48 12.36 -4.17
N GLY A 32 6.77 12.46 -2.87
CA GLY A 32 7.17 13.70 -2.23
C GLY A 32 8.40 14.33 -2.89
N VAL A 33 8.47 15.66 -2.86
CA VAL A 33 9.65 16.39 -3.28
C VAL A 33 9.96 17.42 -2.21
N GLN A 34 11.06 17.22 -1.49
CA GLN A 34 11.61 18.23 -0.59
C GLN A 34 12.17 19.38 -1.45
N TYR A 35 11.41 20.47 -1.59
CA TYR A 35 11.89 21.70 -2.21
C TYR A 35 12.43 22.62 -1.10
N GLN A 36 13.70 23.03 -1.22
CA GLN A 36 14.37 23.98 -0.32
C GLN A 36 14.37 23.64 1.19
N GLY A 37 14.90 22.47 1.55
CA GLY A 37 15.48 22.25 2.89
C GLY A 37 14.53 22.05 4.07
N GLY A 38 13.20 22.06 3.85
CA GLY A 38 12.23 21.66 4.87
C GLY A 38 12.12 20.13 4.99
N PRO A 39 12.11 19.55 6.21
CA PRO A 39 11.96 18.11 6.41
C PRO A 39 10.55 17.57 6.08
N ASP A 40 9.54 18.43 5.97
CA ASP A 40 8.12 18.06 6.09
C ASP A 40 7.42 17.61 4.79
N SER A 41 8.14 17.01 3.83
CA SER A 41 7.49 16.47 2.63
C SER A 41 7.16 14.99 2.83
N PRO A 42 5.89 14.56 2.71
CA PRO A 42 5.52 13.16 2.85
C PRO A 42 6.16 12.31 1.74
N ASP A 43 6.51 11.07 2.02
CA ASP A 43 7.13 10.16 1.05
C ASP A 43 6.28 9.98 -0.22
N VAL A 44 4.95 9.87 -0.03
CA VAL A 44 3.96 9.81 -1.10
C VAL A 44 2.88 10.86 -0.87
N VAL A 45 2.54 11.58 -1.93
CA VAL A 45 1.43 12.53 -1.99
C VAL A 45 0.27 11.87 -2.74
N LEU A 46 -0.89 11.82 -2.10
CA LEU A 46 -2.17 11.37 -2.67
C LEU A 46 -3.13 12.58 -2.73
N PRO A 47 -3.12 13.39 -3.81
CA PRO A 47 -3.94 14.61 -3.87
C PRO A 47 -5.43 14.31 -3.63
N GLY A 48 -6.04 15.05 -2.71
CA GLY A 48 -7.45 14.89 -2.36
C GLY A 48 -7.76 13.68 -1.46
N VAL A 49 -6.75 12.90 -1.05
CA VAL A 49 -6.89 11.79 -0.12
C VAL A 49 -6.22 12.17 1.20
N PRO A 50 -6.94 12.30 2.32
CA PRO A 50 -6.36 12.70 3.61
C PRO A 50 -5.63 11.52 4.29
N ILE A 51 -4.61 10.99 3.62
CA ILE A 51 -3.76 9.90 4.08
C ILE A 51 -2.31 10.37 4.01
N HIS A 52 -1.58 10.19 5.10
CA HIS A 52 -0.14 10.37 5.15
C HIS A 52 0.54 9.01 5.02
N VAL A 53 1.48 8.89 4.07
CA VAL A 53 2.15 7.63 3.74
C VAL A 53 3.63 7.74 4.07
N GLU A 54 4.11 6.85 4.93
CA GLU A 54 5.53 6.57 5.14
C GLU A 54 5.94 5.33 4.33
N ALA A 55 6.91 5.44 3.43
CA ALA A 55 7.30 4.38 2.49
C ALA A 55 8.62 3.69 2.89
N LYS A 56 8.52 2.42 3.32
CA LYS A 56 9.67 1.61 3.78
C LYS A 56 10.00 0.46 2.82
N ARG A 57 10.87 0.70 1.83
CA ARG A 57 11.48 -0.35 0.99
C ARG A 57 12.73 -0.95 1.66
N THR A 58 12.51 -1.87 2.60
CA THR A 58 13.55 -2.53 3.42
C THR A 58 13.25 -4.01 3.62
N GLU A 59 14.28 -4.83 3.88
CA GLU A 59 14.09 -6.27 4.16
C GLU A 59 13.50 -6.53 5.54
N ARG A 60 13.86 -5.70 6.52
CA ARG A 60 13.39 -5.79 7.90
C ARG A 60 12.81 -4.45 8.31
N LEU A 61 11.54 -4.46 8.67
CA LEU A 61 10.82 -3.29 9.16
C LEU A 61 10.88 -3.25 10.68
N SER A 62 11.33 -2.13 11.25
CA SER A 62 11.01 -1.80 12.64
C SER A 62 9.60 -1.22 12.65
N LEU A 63 8.61 -2.07 12.91
CA LEU A 63 7.18 -1.76 12.75
C LEU A 63 6.78 -0.50 13.50
N TRP A 64 6.98 -0.49 14.83
CA TRP A 64 6.56 0.61 15.68
C TRP A 64 7.34 1.90 15.41
N ALA A 65 8.63 1.82 15.08
CA ALA A 65 9.38 3.02 14.70
C ALA A 65 8.85 3.67 13.42
N ALA A 66 8.42 2.86 12.43
CA ALA A 66 7.82 3.37 11.21
C ALA A 66 6.41 3.94 11.45
N ILE A 67 5.60 3.31 12.30
CA ILE A 67 4.27 3.80 12.69
C ILE A 67 4.38 5.13 13.45
N GLU A 68 5.27 5.23 14.43
CA GLU A 68 5.48 6.48 15.18
C GLU A 68 6.01 7.60 14.29
N GLN A 69 6.89 7.29 13.33
CA GLN A 69 7.32 8.27 12.34
C GLN A 69 6.13 8.75 11.49
N ALA A 70 5.33 7.83 10.94
CA ALA A 70 4.15 8.19 10.15
C ALA A 70 3.15 9.05 10.94
N LYS A 71 3.00 8.82 12.24
CA LYS A 71 2.13 9.62 13.13
C LYS A 71 2.68 11.01 13.39
N ALA A 72 3.99 11.11 13.65
CA ALA A 72 4.64 12.38 13.92
C ALA A 72 4.64 13.29 12.69
N ASP A 73 4.83 12.71 11.50
CA ASP A 73 4.94 13.43 10.24
C ASP A 73 3.56 13.68 9.56
N ALA A 74 2.49 13.04 10.05
CA ALA A 74 1.14 13.23 9.51
C ALA A 74 0.59 14.63 9.84
N PRO A 75 0.18 15.41 8.82
CA PRO A 75 -0.52 16.66 9.06
C PRO A 75 -1.86 16.42 9.79
N ALA A 76 -2.32 17.44 10.54
CA ALA A 76 -3.62 17.37 11.19
C ALA A 76 -4.73 16.95 10.21
N GLY A 77 -5.57 16.00 10.63
CA GLY A 77 -6.66 15.45 9.83
C GLY A 77 -6.24 14.42 8.76
N HIS A 78 -4.95 14.10 8.62
CA HIS A 78 -4.50 13.01 7.75
C HIS A 78 -4.34 11.72 8.54
N VAL A 79 -4.76 10.60 7.94
CA VAL A 79 -4.62 9.28 8.55
C VAL A 79 -3.22 8.72 8.25
N PRO A 80 -2.38 8.44 9.26
CA PRO A 80 -1.05 7.89 9.05
C PRO A 80 -1.12 6.41 8.64
N CYS A 81 -0.31 6.04 7.66
CA CYS A 81 -0.09 4.65 7.27
C CYS A 81 1.35 4.41 6.85
N VAL A 82 1.78 3.15 6.93
CA VAL A 82 3.10 2.71 6.43
C VAL A 82 2.88 1.82 5.22
N TRP A 83 3.50 2.16 4.09
CA TRP A 83 3.68 1.22 2.99
C TRP A 83 5.02 0.50 3.19
N HIS A 84 5.00 -0.83 3.22
CA HIS A 84 6.21 -1.63 3.40
C HIS A 84 6.38 -2.64 2.28
N LYS A 85 7.61 -2.74 1.76
CA LYS A 85 7.95 -3.77 0.78
C LYS A 85 9.37 -4.30 1.00
N ALA A 86 9.44 -5.60 1.27
CA ALA A 86 10.68 -6.36 1.23
C ALA A 86 10.95 -6.90 -0.19
N ASN A 87 12.21 -7.26 -0.47
CA ASN A 87 12.56 -7.81 -1.77
C ASN A 87 11.82 -9.15 -2.02
N ARG A 88 11.37 -9.30 -3.27
CA ARG A 88 10.65 -10.50 -3.75
C ARG A 88 9.37 -10.82 -2.98
N LYS A 89 8.80 -9.85 -2.26
CA LYS A 89 7.50 -9.97 -1.59
C LYS A 89 6.52 -8.92 -2.13
N GLY A 90 5.23 -9.21 -1.97
CA GLY A 90 4.17 -8.20 -2.11
C GLY A 90 4.38 -7.04 -1.14
N SER A 91 3.85 -5.86 -1.46
CA SER A 91 3.82 -4.77 -0.49
C SER A 91 2.69 -5.00 0.51
N VAL A 92 2.76 -4.34 1.67
CA VAL A 92 1.67 -4.26 2.64
C VAL A 92 1.46 -2.81 3.04
N VAL A 93 0.20 -2.44 3.28
CA VAL A 93 -0.17 -1.20 3.94
C VAL A 93 -0.53 -1.51 5.38
N ILE A 94 0.12 -0.80 6.30
CA ILE A 94 -0.03 -1.00 7.73
C ILE A 94 -0.68 0.24 8.31
N VAL A 95 -1.77 0.03 9.01
CA VAL A 95 -2.56 1.04 9.70
C VAL A 95 -2.82 0.52 11.10
N GLU A 96 -2.68 1.36 12.12
CA GLU A 96 -3.14 0.99 13.47
C GLU A 96 -4.64 0.69 13.42
N THR A 97 -5.10 -0.34 14.14
CA THR A 97 -6.50 -0.76 14.10
C THR A 97 -7.47 0.37 14.44
N ASP A 98 -7.09 1.27 15.35
CA ASP A 98 -7.91 2.42 15.75
C ASP A 98 -8.11 3.43 14.61
N ASN A 99 -7.17 3.47 13.65
CA ASN A 99 -7.23 4.31 12.45
C ASN A 99 -7.90 3.59 11.27
N LEU A 100 -8.25 2.31 11.39
CA LEU A 100 -8.78 1.51 10.28
C LEU A 100 -10.01 2.14 9.65
N TRP A 101 -10.96 2.60 10.46
CA TRP A 101 -12.18 3.23 9.97
C TRP A 101 -11.88 4.53 9.22
N ALA A 102 -11.04 5.40 9.80
CA ALA A 102 -10.68 6.67 9.19
C ALA A 102 -9.92 6.48 7.87
N PHE A 103 -9.02 5.50 7.82
CA PHE A 103 -8.30 5.13 6.61
C PHE A 103 -9.26 4.65 5.52
N ALA A 104 -10.16 3.70 5.83
CA ALA A 104 -11.14 3.20 4.89
C ALA A 104 -12.08 4.31 4.38
N TYR A 105 -12.55 5.17 5.29
CA TYR A 105 -13.37 6.33 4.95
C TYR A 105 -12.64 7.29 4.01
N ALA A 106 -11.39 7.65 4.31
CA ALA A 106 -10.57 8.52 3.48
C ALA A 106 -10.40 7.96 2.06
N VAL A 107 -10.17 6.64 1.92
CA VAL A 107 -10.08 5.98 0.61
C VAL A 107 -11.42 6.04 -0.13
N VAL A 108 -12.52 5.60 0.50
CA VAL A 108 -13.81 5.49 -0.20
C VAL A 108 -14.35 6.87 -0.61
N MET A 109 -14.19 7.88 0.24
CA MET A 109 -14.69 9.24 -0.04
C MET A 109 -13.81 10.03 -1.01
N SER A 110 -12.52 9.72 -1.11
CA SER A 110 -11.62 10.40 -2.05
C SER A 110 -11.71 9.85 -3.48
N ARG A 111 -12.26 8.65 -3.66
CA ARG A 111 -12.56 8.11 -4.97
C ARG A 111 -13.54 9.04 -5.69
N LYS A 112 -13.31 9.29 -6.98
CA LYS A 112 -14.19 10.03 -7.90
C LYS A 112 -15.52 9.29 -8.16
N TRP A 113 -16.30 8.96 -7.13
CA TRP A 113 -17.62 8.32 -7.29
C TRP A 113 -18.71 9.28 -7.79
N PHE A 114 -18.43 10.58 -7.89
CA PHE A 114 -19.37 11.55 -8.46
C PHE A 114 -19.37 11.63 -9.99
N ASP A 115 -18.61 10.78 -10.68
CA ASP A 115 -18.74 10.59 -12.13
C ASP A 115 -18.93 9.09 -12.46
N ALA A 116 -20.18 8.69 -12.69
CA ALA A 116 -20.62 7.30 -12.80
C ALA A 116 -20.04 6.54 -14.02
N THR A 117 -19.31 7.22 -14.90
CA THR A 117 -18.93 6.71 -16.21
C THR A 117 -17.53 6.06 -16.26
N GLU A 118 -16.61 6.35 -15.32
CA GLU A 118 -15.22 5.86 -15.38
C GLU A 118 -14.95 4.52 -14.66
N ASN A 119 -15.88 4.01 -13.84
CA ASN A 119 -15.59 2.86 -12.95
C ASN A 119 -15.67 1.46 -13.60
N VAL A 120 -16.18 1.33 -14.83
CA VAL A 120 -16.38 0.02 -15.49
C VAL A 120 -15.05 -0.68 -15.83
N ALA A 121 -14.02 0.08 -16.21
CA ALA A 121 -12.73 -0.49 -16.63
C ALA A 121 -11.88 -1.00 -15.45
N LEU A 122 -12.02 -0.39 -14.26
CA LEU A 122 -11.28 -0.77 -13.07
C LEU A 122 -11.92 -1.99 -12.38
N ASP A 123 -13.25 -2.05 -12.32
CA ASP A 123 -13.98 -3.20 -11.77
C ASP A 123 -13.77 -4.46 -12.62
N ALA A 124 -13.67 -4.32 -13.95
CA ALA A 124 -13.34 -5.41 -14.86
C ALA A 124 -11.92 -6.00 -14.66
N ARG A 125 -10.97 -5.21 -14.12
CA ARG A 125 -9.64 -5.71 -13.72
C ARG A 125 -9.71 -6.49 -12.41
N ARG A 126 -10.53 -6.05 -11.45
CA ARG A 126 -10.74 -6.73 -10.17
C ARG A 126 -11.49 -8.04 -10.30
N SER A 127 -12.48 -8.12 -11.19
CA SER A 127 -13.20 -9.38 -11.45
C SER A 127 -12.29 -10.46 -12.06
N ARG A 128 -11.23 -10.08 -12.77
CA ARG A 128 -10.21 -11.01 -13.30
C ARG A 128 -9.20 -11.43 -12.25
N VAL A 129 -8.69 -10.51 -11.43
CA VAL A 129 -7.74 -10.84 -10.36
C VAL A 129 -8.38 -11.74 -9.30
N THR A 130 -9.61 -11.44 -8.90
CA THR A 130 -10.35 -12.27 -7.92
C THR A 130 -10.71 -13.65 -8.48
N ALA A 131 -10.99 -13.76 -9.78
CA ALA A 131 -11.21 -15.04 -10.45
C ALA A 131 -9.92 -15.87 -10.56
N ASP A 132 -8.80 -15.27 -10.98
CA ASP A 132 -7.50 -15.95 -11.11
C ASP A 132 -6.98 -16.43 -9.73
N GLU A 133 -7.18 -15.64 -8.67
CA GLU A 133 -6.83 -16.03 -7.30
C GLU A 133 -7.74 -17.17 -6.79
N ALA A 134 -9.05 -17.13 -7.08
CA ALA A 134 -9.99 -18.19 -6.69
C ALA A 134 -9.68 -19.53 -7.37
N GLU A 135 -9.34 -19.53 -8.67
CA GLU A 135 -8.93 -20.74 -9.40
C GLU A 135 -7.62 -21.34 -8.87
N SER A 136 -6.66 -20.49 -8.50
CA SER A 136 -5.38 -20.93 -7.93
C SER A 136 -5.54 -21.62 -6.56
N VAL A 137 -6.53 -21.18 -5.76
CA VAL A 137 -6.84 -21.78 -4.45
C VAL A 137 -7.58 -23.11 -4.63
N GLN A 138 -8.50 -23.22 -5.59
CA GLN A 138 -9.22 -24.48 -5.87
C GLN A 138 -8.32 -25.59 -6.45
N GLY A 139 -7.34 -25.25 -7.28
CA GLY A 139 -6.36 -26.22 -7.79
C GLY A 139 -5.39 -26.78 -6.74
N GLY A 140 -5.18 -26.07 -5.63
CA GLY A 140 -4.32 -26.51 -4.52
C GLY A 140 -5.00 -27.48 -3.55
N VAL A 141 -6.33 -27.40 -3.41
CA VAL A 141 -7.09 -28.24 -2.46
C VAL A 141 -7.32 -29.66 -2.99
N THR A 142 -7.36 -29.86 -4.31
CA THR A 142 -7.56 -31.18 -4.92
C THR A 142 -6.34 -32.12 -4.85
N GLY A 143 -5.20 -31.67 -4.31
CA GLY A 143 -3.95 -32.45 -4.26
C GLY A 143 -3.67 -33.24 -2.98
N LEU A 144 -4.53 -33.15 -1.95
CA LEU A 144 -4.22 -33.70 -0.61
C LEU A 144 -5.05 -34.90 -0.15
N GLU A 145 -6.06 -35.38 -0.90
CA GLU A 145 -6.93 -36.49 -0.47
C GLU A 145 -6.47 -37.89 -0.95
N GLY A 146 -5.16 -38.12 -1.02
CA GLY A 146 -4.58 -39.34 -1.63
C GLY A 146 -3.86 -40.33 -0.70
N GLN A 147 -3.77 -40.11 0.62
CA GLN A 147 -3.08 -41.06 1.51
C GLN A 147 -4.05 -41.98 2.27
N LYS A 148 -4.36 -43.10 1.61
CA LYS A 148 -5.05 -44.25 2.20
C LYS A 148 -4.29 -44.80 3.42
N THR A 149 -4.98 -44.90 4.54
CA THR A 149 -4.56 -45.65 5.72
C THR A 149 -4.55 -47.16 5.41
N ARG A 150 -3.44 -47.84 5.76
CA ARG A 150 -3.34 -49.31 5.75
C ARG A 150 -3.85 -49.84 7.10
N PRO A 151 -4.73 -50.86 7.14
CA PRO A 151 -5.04 -51.55 8.38
C PRO A 151 -3.99 -52.65 8.66
N GLN A 152 -3.87 -52.99 9.94
CA GLN A 152 -3.05 -54.10 10.46
C GLN A 152 -3.69 -55.46 10.15
#